data_AF-A0A4Q2ZST7-F1
#
_entry.id   AF-A0A4Q2ZST7-F1
#
_cell.length_a   1.000
_cell.length_b   1.000
_cell.length_c   1.000
_cell.angle_alpha   90.00
_cell.angle_beta   90.00
_cell.angle_gamma   90.00
#
_symmetry.space_group_name_H-M   'P 1'
#
loop_
_entity.id
_entity.type
_entity.pdbx_description
1 polymer ?
#
loop_
_entity_poly.entity_id
_entity_poly.type
_entity_poly.pdbx_seq_one_letter_code
_entity_poly.pdbx_strand_id
1 'polypeptide(L)'
;MAIGASVGKGGVNDLADVMVVQHLLNGWLGSTAQPQLNPDGDCGQKTITAITNFQSKVVGLPKPDGLISPGGKTWTALTNTNAPSTPADLSGAAWWHANQANYPNSNSLTELASPFRERTAAFVDALKAAGAKVTVSATRRNRTRAHLMHYSWRVSRGEVAPKDVPAVPGLSIRWDHGDLAKSKKGAKEMVDLFAIAFQPSLTSLHIEGRAVDMSITWTGTIQVKDKTGKARPVGAPQSGNTNAELHRIGATYGVIKLLSDPPHWSDNGH
;
A
#
# COMPACT_ATOMS: atom_id res chain seq x y z
N MET A 1 -12.03 14.80 3.95
CA MET A 1 -10.87 15.67 4.23
C MET A 1 -10.90 16.79 3.21
N ALA A 2 -10.72 18.06 3.60
CA ALA A 2 -10.69 19.20 2.68
C ALA A 2 -9.29 19.40 2.07
N ILE A 3 -9.19 20.06 0.92
CA ILE A 3 -7.92 20.61 0.40
C ILE A 3 -7.35 21.66 1.36
N GLY A 4 -6.02 21.80 1.40
CA GLY A 4 -5.30 22.73 2.29
C GLY A 4 -5.22 24.16 1.76
N ALA A 5 -5.17 24.32 0.44
CA ALA A 5 -5.08 25.59 -0.27
C ALA A 5 -6.03 25.63 -1.48
N SER A 6 -6.16 26.80 -2.12
CA SER A 6 -7.04 26.95 -3.27
C SER A 6 -6.48 26.32 -4.54
N VAL A 7 -7.34 25.68 -5.32
CA VAL A 7 -6.98 24.97 -6.56
C VAL A 7 -7.80 25.51 -7.73
N GLY A 8 -7.16 25.80 -8.85
CA GLY A 8 -7.79 26.33 -10.05
C GLY A 8 -7.16 27.64 -10.52
N LYS A 9 -7.95 28.43 -11.25
CA LYS A 9 -7.51 29.67 -11.89
C LYS A 9 -7.05 30.69 -10.84
N GLY A 10 -5.75 31.01 -10.83
CA GLY A 10 -5.16 31.95 -9.87
C GLY A 10 -5.12 31.42 -8.43
N GLY A 11 -5.36 30.11 -8.24
CA GLY A 11 -5.22 29.44 -6.95
C GLY A 11 -3.75 29.17 -6.59
N VAL A 12 -3.54 28.74 -5.34
CA VAL A 12 -2.22 28.31 -4.86
C VAL A 12 -1.71 27.10 -5.65
N ASN A 13 -2.61 26.20 -6.02
CA ASN A 13 -2.31 25.01 -6.82
C ASN A 13 -1.20 24.15 -6.21
N ASP A 14 -1.28 23.91 -4.90
CA ASP A 14 -0.42 22.93 -4.24
C ASP A 14 -0.59 21.55 -4.90
N LEU A 15 0.53 20.87 -5.17
CA LEU A 15 0.54 19.61 -5.91
C LEU A 15 -0.43 18.58 -5.32
N ALA A 16 -0.46 18.42 -3.99
CA ALA A 16 -1.32 17.43 -3.35
C ALA A 16 -2.81 17.81 -3.48
N ASP A 17 -3.13 19.10 -3.33
CA ASP A 17 -4.50 19.60 -3.47
C ASP A 17 -5.00 19.51 -4.92
N VAL A 18 -4.14 19.80 -5.89
CA VAL A 18 -4.47 19.67 -7.32
C VAL A 18 -4.76 18.22 -7.67
N MET A 19 -3.92 17.28 -7.22
CA MET A 19 -4.15 15.84 -7.43
C MET A 19 -5.49 15.38 -6.82
N VAL A 20 -5.85 15.88 -5.64
CA VAL A 20 -7.14 15.59 -5.00
C VAL A 20 -8.30 16.12 -5.85
N VAL A 21 -8.21 17.37 -6.31
CA VAL A 21 -9.24 17.98 -7.17
C VAL A 21 -9.39 17.27 -8.51
N GLN A 22 -8.28 16.93 -9.18
CA GLN A 22 -8.31 16.19 -10.45
C GLN A 22 -8.97 14.81 -10.29
N HIS A 23 -8.66 14.09 -9.20
CA HIS A 23 -9.31 12.83 -8.87
C HIS A 23 -10.83 12.99 -8.67
N LEU A 24 -11.25 14.00 -7.91
CA LEU A 24 -12.67 14.23 -7.66
C LEU A 24 -13.42 14.66 -8.93
N LEU A 25 -12.83 15.53 -9.76
CA LEU A 25 -13.39 15.94 -11.05
C LEU A 25 -13.56 14.76 -12.00
N ASN A 26 -12.62 13.80 -12.01
CA ASN A 26 -12.71 12.62 -12.85
C ASN A 26 -13.94 11.75 -12.58
N GLY A 27 -14.45 11.74 -11.34
CA GLY A 27 -15.71 11.08 -11.02
C GLY A 27 -16.90 11.69 -11.76
N TRP A 28 -16.99 13.03 -11.78
CA TRP A 28 -18.02 13.74 -12.53
C TRP A 28 -17.82 13.66 -14.05
N LEU A 29 -16.59 13.83 -14.53
CA LEU A 29 -16.27 13.72 -15.95
C LEU A 29 -16.63 12.34 -16.51
N GLY A 30 -16.29 11.27 -15.80
CA GLY A 30 -16.70 9.90 -16.15
C GLY A 30 -18.22 9.74 -16.21
N SER A 31 -18.95 10.26 -15.22
CA SER A 31 -20.43 10.19 -15.20
C SER A 31 -21.13 10.94 -16.33
N THR A 32 -20.43 11.88 -16.96
CA THR A 32 -20.93 12.68 -18.08
C THR A 32 -20.27 12.32 -19.42
N ALA A 33 -19.58 11.16 -19.47
CA ALA A 33 -18.87 10.66 -20.65
C ALA A 33 -17.86 11.68 -21.24
N GLN A 34 -17.25 12.49 -20.38
CA GLN A 34 -16.21 13.44 -20.76
C GLN A 34 -14.81 12.83 -20.59
N PRO A 35 -13.81 13.30 -21.36
CA PRO A 35 -12.43 12.90 -21.18
C PRO A 35 -11.94 13.16 -19.75
N GLN A 36 -11.31 12.15 -19.14
CA GLN A 36 -10.74 12.27 -17.80
C GLN A 36 -9.42 13.05 -17.83
N LEU A 37 -9.15 13.74 -16.72
CA LEU A 37 -7.87 14.39 -16.42
C LEU A 37 -6.84 13.36 -15.98
N ASN A 38 -5.57 13.65 -16.22
CA ASN A 38 -4.48 12.95 -15.53
C ASN A 38 -4.33 13.57 -14.14
N PRO A 39 -4.39 12.80 -13.04
CA PRO A 39 -4.19 13.33 -11.69
C PRO A 39 -2.71 13.51 -11.36
N ASP A 40 -2.03 14.38 -12.12
CA ASP A 40 -0.59 14.62 -12.09
C ASP A 40 -0.19 15.79 -11.18
N GLY A 41 -1.16 16.51 -10.61
CA GLY A 41 -0.91 17.70 -9.82
C GLY A 41 -0.67 18.96 -10.65
N ASP A 42 -0.76 18.89 -11.98
CA ASP A 42 -0.68 20.05 -12.87
C ASP A 42 -2.06 20.72 -13.02
N CYS A 43 -2.20 21.93 -12.46
CA CYS A 43 -3.41 22.72 -12.59
C CYS A 43 -3.45 23.54 -13.89
N GLY A 44 -3.10 22.90 -15.01
CA GLY A 44 -3.14 23.50 -16.34
C GLY A 44 -4.56 23.75 -16.86
N GLN A 45 -4.64 24.18 -18.12
CA GLN A 45 -5.90 24.59 -18.75
C GLN A 45 -6.99 23.52 -18.70
N LYS A 46 -6.63 22.23 -18.82
CA LYS A 46 -7.60 21.13 -18.75
C LYS A 46 -8.28 21.05 -17.38
N THR A 47 -7.49 21.13 -16.31
CA THR A 47 -7.98 21.13 -14.92
C THR A 47 -8.87 22.34 -14.68
N ILE A 48 -8.44 23.55 -15.07
CA ILE A 48 -9.21 24.78 -14.90
C ILE A 48 -10.54 24.73 -15.68
N THR A 49 -10.53 24.24 -16.92
CA THR A 49 -11.74 24.07 -17.73
C THR A 49 -12.71 23.08 -17.06
N ALA A 50 -12.20 21.96 -16.53
CA ALA A 50 -13.03 20.99 -15.82
C ALA A 50 -13.67 21.58 -14.55
N ILE A 51 -12.92 22.37 -13.76
CA ILE A 51 -13.45 23.11 -12.60
C ILE A 51 -14.57 24.07 -13.03
N THR A 52 -14.31 24.88 -14.06
CA THR A 52 -15.25 25.87 -14.58
C THR A 52 -16.54 25.21 -15.06
N ASN A 53 -16.43 24.09 -15.77
CA ASN A 53 -17.58 23.33 -16.23
C ASN A 53 -18.36 22.71 -15.08
N PHE A 54 -17.67 22.12 -14.10
CA PHE A 54 -18.31 21.56 -12.90
C PHE A 54 -19.08 22.64 -12.11
N GLN A 55 -18.46 23.80 -11.92
CA GLN A 55 -19.10 24.96 -11.28
C GLN A 55 -20.36 25.44 -12.00
N SER A 56 -20.31 25.50 -13.33
CA SER A 56 -21.47 25.89 -14.14
C SER A 56 -22.58 24.84 -14.07
N LYS A 57 -22.24 23.57 -14.27
CA LYS A 57 -23.21 22.48 -14.53
C LYS A 57 -23.73 21.81 -13.27
N VAL A 58 -22.93 21.75 -12.20
CA VAL A 58 -23.27 21.05 -10.96
C VAL A 58 -23.57 22.03 -9.83
N VAL A 59 -22.70 23.03 -9.65
CA VAL A 59 -22.87 24.02 -8.57
C VAL A 59 -23.91 25.09 -8.94
N GLY A 60 -24.15 25.30 -10.25
CA GLY A 60 -25.10 26.29 -10.75
C GLY A 60 -24.60 27.73 -10.60
N LEU A 61 -23.28 27.96 -10.62
CA LEU A 61 -22.73 29.30 -10.51
C LEU A 61 -23.02 30.10 -11.80
N PRO A 62 -23.64 31.30 -11.70
CA PRO A 62 -23.93 32.12 -12.88
C PRO A 62 -22.65 32.70 -13.51
N LYS A 63 -21.57 32.80 -12.73
CA LYS A 63 -20.23 33.20 -13.19
C LYS A 63 -19.21 32.23 -12.60
N PRO A 64 -18.92 31.11 -13.28
CA PRO A 64 -17.88 30.17 -12.87
C PRO A 64 -16.51 30.85 -12.89
N ASP A 65 -15.81 30.85 -11.76
CA ASP A 65 -14.51 31.52 -11.59
C ASP A 65 -13.33 30.59 -11.89
N GLY A 66 -13.58 29.28 -11.99
CA GLY A 66 -12.55 28.27 -12.20
C GLY A 66 -11.69 28.03 -10.96
N LEU A 67 -12.12 28.43 -9.77
CA LEU A 67 -11.36 28.35 -8.51
C LEU A 67 -12.13 27.57 -7.43
N ILE A 68 -11.45 26.61 -6.81
CA ILE A 68 -11.95 25.84 -5.69
C ILE A 68 -11.24 26.32 -4.44
N SER A 69 -11.99 26.90 -3.51
CA SER A 69 -11.50 27.25 -2.18
C SER A 69 -11.74 26.13 -1.17
N PRO A 70 -10.83 25.89 -0.21
CA PRO A 70 -11.06 24.98 0.90
C PRO A 70 -12.41 25.23 1.58
N GLY A 71 -13.24 24.19 1.69
CA GLY A 71 -14.56 24.31 2.34
C GLY A 71 -15.61 25.14 1.58
N GLY A 72 -15.29 25.66 0.39
CA GLY A 72 -16.21 26.48 -0.40
C GLY A 72 -17.31 25.67 -1.09
N LYS A 73 -18.29 26.37 -1.69
CA LYS A 73 -19.46 25.74 -2.34
C LYS A 73 -19.08 24.69 -3.39
N THR A 74 -18.09 25.01 -4.23
CA THR A 74 -17.60 24.09 -5.26
C THR A 74 -16.95 22.87 -4.63
N TRP A 75 -16.15 23.05 -3.58
CA TRP A 75 -15.56 21.95 -2.82
C TRP A 75 -16.64 21.06 -2.21
N THR A 76 -17.62 21.63 -1.51
CA THR A 76 -18.76 20.90 -0.93
C THR A 76 -19.51 20.09 -1.98
N ALA A 77 -19.77 20.67 -3.15
CA ALA A 77 -20.44 19.98 -4.24
C ALA A 77 -19.60 18.82 -4.78
N LEU A 78 -18.30 19.03 -5.05
CA LEU A 78 -17.38 17.97 -5.50
C LEU A 78 -17.29 16.81 -4.51
N THR A 79 -17.35 17.08 -3.21
CA THR A 79 -17.33 16.04 -2.18
C THR A 79 -18.71 15.40 -1.92
N ASN A 80 -19.80 16.06 -2.32
CA ASN A 80 -21.17 15.59 -2.12
C ASN A 80 -21.80 14.98 -3.37
N THR A 81 -21.14 15.02 -4.54
CA THR A 81 -21.61 14.27 -5.71
C THR A 81 -21.53 12.78 -5.41
N ASN A 82 -22.68 12.18 -5.08
CA ASN A 82 -22.95 10.77 -5.30
C ASN A 82 -22.90 10.49 -6.81
N ALA A 83 -21.71 10.55 -7.41
CA ALA A 83 -21.52 10.19 -8.80
C ALA A 83 -22.00 8.73 -8.98
N PRO A 84 -22.73 8.42 -10.07
CA PRO A 84 -22.98 7.05 -10.47
C PRO A 84 -21.65 6.30 -10.45
N SER A 85 -21.57 5.26 -9.63
CA SER A 85 -20.40 4.41 -9.58
C SER A 85 -20.25 3.73 -10.94
N THR A 86 -19.18 4.04 -11.67
CA THR A 86 -18.67 3.04 -12.60
C THR A 86 -18.35 1.80 -11.77
N PRO A 87 -18.76 0.59 -12.18
CA PRO A 87 -18.37 -0.64 -11.49
C PRO A 87 -16.85 -0.78 -11.28
N ALA A 88 -16.06 -0.03 -12.06
CA ALA A 88 -14.61 0.05 -12.00
C ALA A 88 -14.05 0.66 -10.70
N ASP A 89 -14.81 1.50 -9.96
CA ASP A 89 -14.28 2.22 -8.79
C ASP A 89 -14.71 1.61 -7.44
N LEU A 90 -15.66 0.66 -7.46
CA LEU A 90 -16.18 -0.01 -6.27
C LEU A 90 -15.22 -1.09 -5.78
N SER A 91 -14.97 -1.16 -4.47
CA SER A 91 -14.18 -2.23 -3.86
C SER A 91 -14.75 -3.60 -4.24
N GLY A 92 -13.91 -4.50 -4.73
CA GLY A 92 -14.35 -5.78 -5.28
C GLY A 92 -13.28 -6.43 -6.13
N ALA A 93 -13.59 -7.62 -6.65
CA ALA A 93 -12.66 -8.35 -7.52
C ALA A 93 -12.24 -7.53 -8.75
N ALA A 94 -13.20 -6.89 -9.41
CA ALA A 94 -12.95 -6.10 -10.62
C ALA A 94 -11.97 -4.95 -10.36
N TRP A 95 -12.19 -4.17 -9.30
CA TRP A 95 -11.29 -3.10 -8.90
C TRP A 95 -9.90 -3.61 -8.57
N TRP A 96 -9.81 -4.71 -7.80
CA TRP A 96 -8.51 -5.29 -7.45
C TRP A 96 -7.73 -5.74 -8.68
N HIS A 97 -8.38 -6.46 -9.60
CA HIS A 97 -7.72 -6.91 -10.84
C HIS A 97 -7.22 -5.76 -11.71
N ALA A 98 -7.97 -4.66 -11.80
CA ALA A 98 -7.58 -3.49 -12.57
C ALA A 98 -6.40 -2.71 -11.93
N ASN A 99 -6.29 -2.71 -10.60
CA ASN A 99 -5.39 -1.79 -9.88
C ASN A 99 -4.20 -2.46 -9.20
N GLN A 100 -4.19 -3.79 -9.02
CA GLN A 100 -3.19 -4.48 -8.21
C GLN A 100 -1.74 -4.26 -8.65
N ALA A 101 -1.51 -4.03 -9.95
CA ALA A 101 -0.18 -3.77 -10.50
C ALA A 101 0.46 -2.50 -9.93
N ASN A 102 -0.33 -1.55 -9.44
CA ASN A 102 0.14 -0.31 -8.81
C ASN A 102 0.61 -0.52 -7.36
N TYR A 103 0.31 -1.67 -6.76
CA TYR A 103 0.60 -1.96 -5.36
C TYR A 103 1.37 -3.28 -5.19
N PRO A 104 2.54 -3.43 -5.83
CA PRO A 104 3.33 -4.65 -5.76
C PRO A 104 3.94 -4.82 -4.37
N ASN A 105 3.96 -6.06 -3.86
CA ASN A 105 4.88 -6.43 -2.79
C ASN A 105 6.25 -6.75 -3.40
N SER A 106 7.28 -6.68 -2.57
CA SER A 106 8.65 -6.98 -2.95
C SER A 106 9.14 -8.28 -2.36
N ASN A 107 10.09 -8.90 -3.06
CA ASN A 107 10.99 -9.94 -2.55
C ASN A 107 12.46 -9.54 -2.73
N SER A 108 12.74 -8.29 -3.08
CA SER A 108 14.10 -7.80 -3.26
C SER A 108 14.66 -7.27 -1.94
N LEU A 109 15.88 -7.68 -1.59
CA LEU A 109 16.60 -7.13 -0.45
C LEU A 109 16.89 -5.64 -0.62
N THR A 110 17.04 -5.15 -1.86
CA THR A 110 17.35 -3.74 -2.13
C THR A 110 16.23 -2.79 -1.70
N GLU A 111 15.00 -3.30 -1.57
CA GLU A 111 13.83 -2.51 -1.17
C GLU A 111 13.58 -2.50 0.34
N LEU A 112 14.42 -3.19 1.13
CA LEU A 112 14.43 -3.06 2.58
C LEU A 112 14.89 -1.65 3.00
N ALA A 113 14.43 -1.22 4.18
CA ALA A 113 14.82 0.05 4.76
C ALA A 113 16.26 -0.02 5.31
N SER A 114 16.99 1.09 5.22
CA SER A 114 18.27 1.22 5.91
C SER A 114 18.03 1.46 7.42
N PRO A 115 18.85 0.93 8.33
CA PRO A 115 20.06 0.13 8.11
C PRO A 115 19.83 -1.39 7.97
N PHE A 116 18.57 -1.84 8.03
CA PHE A 116 18.25 -3.28 8.00
C PHE A 116 18.62 -3.94 6.66
N ARG A 117 18.50 -3.21 5.56
CA ARG A 117 18.92 -3.64 4.21
C ARG A 117 20.38 -4.08 4.18
N GLU A 118 21.29 -3.22 4.64
CA GLU A 118 22.73 -3.48 4.60
C GLU A 118 23.11 -4.66 5.49
N ARG A 119 22.48 -4.75 6.67
CA ARG A 119 22.63 -5.85 7.61
C ARG A 119 22.18 -7.18 7.03
N THR A 120 21.01 -7.20 6.41
CA THR A 120 20.41 -8.39 5.79
C THR A 120 21.23 -8.85 4.59
N ALA A 121 21.66 -7.93 3.73
CA ALA A 121 22.52 -8.25 2.59
C ALA A 121 23.82 -8.92 3.06
N ALA A 122 24.50 -8.35 4.06
CA ALA A 122 25.74 -8.91 4.59
C ALA A 122 25.54 -10.30 5.23
N PHE A 123 24.42 -10.54 5.90
CA PHE A 123 24.09 -11.86 6.45
C PHE A 123 23.81 -12.89 5.35
N VAL A 124 23.02 -12.53 4.35
CA VAL A 124 22.71 -13.39 3.19
C VAL A 124 23.98 -13.73 2.39
N ASP A 125 24.89 -12.78 2.24
CA ASP A 125 26.18 -13.00 1.57
C ASP A 125 27.05 -13.98 2.37
N ALA A 126 27.11 -13.84 3.70
CA ALA A 126 27.84 -14.77 4.56
C ALA A 126 27.27 -16.20 4.49
N LEU A 127 25.94 -16.33 4.41
CA LEU A 127 25.25 -17.62 4.24
C LEU A 127 25.60 -18.27 2.90
N LYS A 128 25.48 -17.51 1.81
CA LYS A 128 25.79 -18.02 0.46
C LYS A 128 27.27 -18.39 0.34
N ALA A 129 28.17 -17.58 0.89
CA ALA A 129 29.60 -17.87 0.90
C ALA A 129 29.95 -19.16 1.68
N ALA A 130 29.14 -19.52 2.67
CA ALA A 130 29.27 -20.77 3.43
C ALA A 130 28.62 -21.99 2.75
N GLY A 131 27.97 -21.80 1.59
CA GLY A 131 27.30 -22.87 0.84
C GLY A 131 25.83 -23.08 1.19
N ALA A 132 25.20 -22.17 1.94
CA ALA A 132 23.75 -22.24 2.19
C ALA A 132 22.95 -21.75 0.97
N LYS A 133 21.81 -22.40 0.72
CA LYS A 133 20.78 -21.91 -0.20
C LYS A 133 19.85 -20.97 0.56
N VAL A 134 19.67 -19.76 0.05
CA VAL A 134 18.78 -18.74 0.59
C VAL A 134 17.75 -18.35 -0.47
N THR A 135 16.46 -18.50 -0.15
CA THR A 135 15.34 -18.06 -1.00
C THR A 135 14.55 -16.99 -0.27
N VAL A 136 14.52 -15.78 -0.79
CA VAL A 136 13.71 -14.66 -0.24
C VAL A 136 12.31 -14.72 -0.85
N SER A 137 11.28 -14.85 -0.01
CA SER A 137 9.88 -14.90 -0.43
C SER A 137 9.15 -13.57 -0.26
N ALA A 138 9.55 -12.73 0.70
CA ALA A 138 8.98 -11.40 0.88
C ALA A 138 9.97 -10.44 1.57
N THR A 139 9.93 -9.17 1.19
CA THR A 139 10.63 -8.06 1.85
C THR A 139 9.64 -6.94 2.14
N ARG A 140 9.61 -5.88 1.35
CA ARG A 140 8.74 -4.73 1.57
C ARG A 140 7.31 -5.02 1.10
N ARG A 141 6.36 -4.86 2.02
CA ARG A 141 4.92 -4.84 1.71
C ARG A 141 4.51 -3.41 1.37
N ASN A 142 3.83 -3.23 0.24
CA ASN A 142 3.31 -1.93 -0.14
C ASN A 142 2.28 -1.45 0.92
N ARG A 143 2.45 -0.22 1.41
CA ARG A 143 1.59 0.34 2.48
C ARG A 143 0.13 0.45 2.03
N THR A 144 -0.11 0.86 0.79
CA THR A 144 -1.45 0.94 0.20
C THR A 144 -2.06 -0.44 0.04
N ARG A 145 -1.27 -1.44 -0.40
CA ARG A 145 -1.72 -2.84 -0.42
C ARG A 145 -2.12 -3.34 0.97
N ALA A 146 -1.30 -3.06 1.99
CA ALA A 146 -1.61 -3.44 3.37
C ALA A 146 -2.90 -2.78 3.88
N HIS A 147 -3.11 -1.50 3.55
CA HIS A 147 -4.35 -0.78 3.81
C HIS A 147 -5.55 -1.49 3.15
N LEU A 148 -5.45 -1.80 1.85
CA LEU A 148 -6.50 -2.52 1.11
C LEU A 148 -6.82 -3.88 1.75
N MET A 149 -5.80 -4.67 2.10
CA MET A 149 -5.97 -5.96 2.77
C MET A 149 -6.69 -5.80 4.12
N HIS A 150 -6.24 -4.85 4.95
CA HIS A 150 -6.79 -4.60 6.28
C HIS A 150 -8.27 -4.19 6.22
N TYR A 151 -8.61 -3.22 5.38
CA TYR A 151 -9.98 -2.72 5.30
C TYR A 151 -10.91 -3.66 4.54
N SER A 152 -10.39 -4.45 3.58
CA SER A 152 -11.19 -5.55 2.99
C SER A 152 -11.64 -6.54 4.06
N TRP A 153 -10.73 -6.95 4.95
CA TRP A 153 -11.05 -7.82 6.07
C TRP A 153 -12.12 -7.20 6.98
N ARG A 154 -11.87 -5.99 7.49
CA ARG A 154 -12.76 -5.33 8.46
C ARG A 154 -14.14 -5.04 7.89
N VAL A 155 -14.22 -4.53 6.66
CA VAL A 155 -15.50 -4.25 6.00
C VAL A 155 -16.26 -5.55 5.75
N SER A 156 -15.63 -6.60 5.21
CA SER A 156 -16.30 -7.87 4.94
C SER A 156 -16.95 -8.51 6.19
N ARG A 157 -16.37 -8.25 7.37
CA ARG A 157 -16.87 -8.71 8.67
C ARG A 157 -17.82 -7.72 9.36
N GLY A 158 -17.95 -6.50 8.84
CA GLY A 158 -18.76 -5.44 9.45
C GLY A 158 -18.11 -4.80 10.68
N GLU A 159 -16.79 -4.94 10.84
CA GLU A 159 -16.01 -4.32 11.92
C GLU A 159 -15.73 -2.82 11.68
N VAL A 160 -15.92 -2.38 10.43
CA VAL A 160 -15.88 -0.99 9.98
C VAL A 160 -17.01 -0.79 8.99
N ALA A 161 -17.76 0.31 9.11
CA ALA A 161 -18.72 0.66 8.08
C ALA A 161 -17.98 1.09 6.80
N PRO A 162 -18.49 0.72 5.60
CA PRO A 162 -17.80 1.03 4.35
C PRO A 162 -17.44 2.52 4.16
N LYS A 163 -18.32 3.42 4.60
CA LYS A 163 -18.09 4.89 4.57
C LYS A 163 -17.02 5.39 5.54
N ASP A 164 -16.67 4.60 6.56
CA ASP A 164 -15.73 4.97 7.62
C ASP A 164 -14.32 4.43 7.35
N VAL A 165 -14.08 3.79 6.19
CA VAL A 165 -12.73 3.40 5.78
C VAL A 165 -11.90 4.66 5.53
N PRO A 166 -10.75 4.85 6.22
CA PRO A 166 -9.91 6.01 6.01
C PRO A 166 -9.41 6.13 4.58
N ALA A 167 -9.57 7.30 3.98
CA ALA A 167 -9.04 7.58 2.65
C ALA A 167 -7.51 7.55 2.66
N VAL A 168 -6.91 7.02 1.59
CA VAL A 168 -5.46 7.07 1.35
C VAL A 168 -5.21 8.02 0.18
N PRO A 169 -4.34 9.03 0.31
CA PRO A 169 -3.98 9.91 -0.81
C PRO A 169 -3.50 9.10 -2.01
N GLY A 170 -4.05 9.39 -3.21
CA GLY A 170 -3.73 8.68 -4.44
C GLY A 170 -4.34 7.27 -4.58
N LEU A 171 -5.21 6.83 -3.67
CA LEU A 171 -5.96 5.58 -3.78
C LEU A 171 -7.42 5.86 -4.10
N SER A 172 -7.81 5.65 -5.36
CA SER A 172 -9.19 5.79 -5.82
C SER A 172 -9.95 4.48 -5.67
N ILE A 173 -10.57 4.27 -4.51
CA ILE A 173 -11.44 3.13 -4.24
C ILE A 173 -12.67 3.58 -3.45
N ARG A 174 -13.84 3.08 -3.85
CA ARG A 174 -15.11 3.29 -3.15
C ARG A 174 -15.54 2.04 -2.41
N TRP A 175 -15.47 2.10 -1.09
CA TRP A 175 -15.91 1.01 -0.22
C TRP A 175 -17.43 0.98 -0.04
N ASP A 176 -18.08 2.15 0.00
CA ASP A 176 -19.53 2.26 0.14
C ASP A 176 -20.24 2.14 -1.22
N HIS A 177 -20.96 1.03 -1.38
CA HIS A 177 -21.72 0.68 -2.58
C HIS A 177 -23.15 1.24 -2.54
N GLY A 178 -23.50 2.04 -1.53
CA GLY A 178 -24.87 2.49 -1.25
C GLY A 178 -25.76 1.38 -0.67
N ASP A 179 -25.20 0.19 -0.48
CA ASP A 179 -25.82 -0.99 0.10
C ASP A 179 -24.78 -1.76 0.91
N LEU A 180 -25.10 -2.05 2.18
CA LEU A 180 -24.15 -2.69 3.09
C LEU A 180 -23.80 -4.11 2.65
N ALA A 181 -24.78 -4.88 2.15
CA ALA A 181 -24.54 -6.26 1.74
C ALA A 181 -23.61 -6.32 0.51
N LYS A 182 -23.80 -5.42 -0.47
CA LYS A 182 -22.90 -5.28 -1.63
C LYS A 182 -21.50 -4.84 -1.22
N SER A 183 -21.39 -3.86 -0.32
CA SER A 183 -20.11 -3.39 0.19
C SER A 183 -19.32 -4.51 0.89
N LYS A 184 -19.99 -5.28 1.75
CA LYS A 184 -19.39 -6.46 2.42
C LYS A 184 -18.98 -7.53 1.42
N LYS A 185 -19.81 -7.77 0.39
CA LYS A 185 -19.50 -8.74 -0.68
C LYS A 185 -18.25 -8.33 -1.45
N GLY A 186 -18.15 -7.08 -1.91
CA GLY A 186 -16.98 -6.59 -2.64
C GLY A 186 -15.70 -6.64 -1.78
N ALA A 187 -15.79 -6.24 -0.51
CA ALA A 187 -14.68 -6.40 0.42
C ALA A 187 -14.27 -7.87 0.60
N LYS A 188 -15.24 -8.80 0.68
CA LYS A 188 -14.97 -10.23 0.77
C LYS A 188 -14.27 -10.79 -0.48
N GLU A 189 -14.68 -10.38 -1.66
CA GLU A 189 -14.01 -10.77 -2.91
C GLU A 189 -12.52 -10.40 -2.88
N MET A 190 -12.19 -9.20 -2.38
CA MET A 190 -10.80 -8.78 -2.20
C MET A 190 -10.08 -9.62 -1.13
N VAL A 191 -10.72 -9.92 0.00
CA VAL A 191 -10.17 -10.83 1.03
C VAL A 191 -9.77 -12.18 0.41
N ASP A 192 -10.64 -12.76 -0.40
CA ASP A 192 -10.42 -14.05 -1.05
C ASP A 192 -9.24 -13.97 -2.04
N LEU A 193 -9.16 -12.89 -2.84
CA LEU A 193 -8.05 -12.65 -3.78
C LEU A 193 -6.70 -12.37 -3.09
N PHE A 194 -6.73 -11.81 -1.90
CA PHE A 194 -5.53 -11.62 -1.08
C PHE A 194 -5.11 -12.88 -0.33
N ALA A 195 -5.91 -13.95 -0.33
CA ALA A 195 -5.68 -15.18 0.43
C ALA A 195 -5.43 -14.92 1.93
N ILE A 196 -6.19 -13.99 2.53
CA ILE A 196 -6.00 -13.58 3.93
C ILE A 196 -6.60 -14.63 4.87
N ALA A 197 -5.74 -15.30 5.64
CA ALA A 197 -6.17 -16.22 6.70
C ALA A 197 -6.42 -15.52 8.05
N PHE A 198 -5.62 -14.49 8.36
CA PHE A 198 -5.66 -13.74 9.62
C PHE A 198 -5.76 -12.24 9.36
N GLN A 199 -6.34 -11.48 10.29
CA GLN A 199 -6.50 -10.04 10.15
C GLN A 199 -5.15 -9.36 9.79
N PRO A 200 -5.06 -8.65 8.65
CA PRO A 200 -3.84 -7.98 8.26
C PRO A 200 -3.50 -6.83 9.21
N SER A 201 -2.27 -6.79 9.70
CA SER A 201 -1.78 -5.67 10.53
C SER A 201 -1.28 -4.50 9.68
N LEU A 202 -1.59 -3.27 10.11
CA LEU A 202 -1.04 -2.03 9.53
C LEU A 202 0.30 -1.61 10.15
N THR A 203 0.74 -2.30 11.21
CA THR A 203 1.99 -2.03 11.94
C THR A 203 3.03 -3.14 11.70
N SER A 204 2.88 -3.93 10.64
CA SER A 204 3.83 -4.98 10.27
C SER A 204 5.17 -4.39 9.82
N LEU A 205 6.28 -4.97 10.27
CA LEU A 205 7.63 -4.54 9.86
C LEU A 205 7.89 -4.73 8.37
N HIS A 206 7.16 -5.61 7.67
CA HIS A 206 7.21 -5.69 6.21
C HIS A 206 6.76 -4.38 5.56
N ILE A 207 5.80 -3.66 6.13
CA ILE A 207 5.34 -2.36 5.61
C ILE A 207 6.45 -1.30 5.75
N GLU A 208 7.23 -1.40 6.82
CA GLU A 208 8.37 -0.52 7.10
C GLU A 208 9.64 -0.94 6.35
N GLY A 209 9.65 -2.11 5.70
CA GLY A 209 10.86 -2.66 5.06
C GLY A 209 11.91 -3.13 6.07
N ARG A 210 11.49 -3.48 7.29
CA ARG A 210 12.34 -3.90 8.43
C ARG A 210 12.22 -5.40 8.74
N ALA A 211 11.58 -6.16 7.84
CA ALA A 211 11.45 -7.60 7.90
C ALA A 211 11.67 -8.25 6.53
N VAL A 212 12.11 -9.50 6.56
CA VAL A 212 12.33 -10.37 5.41
C VAL A 212 11.84 -11.78 5.73
N ASP A 213 11.08 -12.35 4.82
CA ASP A 213 10.73 -13.76 4.83
C ASP A 213 11.71 -14.50 3.92
N MET A 214 12.42 -15.47 4.49
CA MET A 214 13.37 -16.27 3.72
C MET A 214 13.50 -17.70 4.24
N SER A 215 13.63 -18.63 3.30
CA SER A 215 13.99 -20.02 3.56
C SER A 215 15.51 -20.19 3.42
N ILE A 216 16.14 -20.75 4.44
CA ILE A 216 17.59 -21.01 4.47
C ILE A 216 17.82 -22.51 4.73
N THR A 217 18.55 -23.16 3.84
CA THR A 217 18.85 -24.61 3.93
C THR A 217 20.29 -24.88 3.51
N TRP A 218 20.90 -25.93 4.05
CA TRP A 218 22.26 -26.38 3.69
C TRP A 218 22.40 -27.89 3.91
N THR A 219 23.54 -28.45 3.50
CA THR A 219 23.87 -29.87 3.70
C THR A 219 25.14 -29.99 4.55
N GLY A 220 25.19 -31.00 5.42
CA GLY A 220 26.32 -31.23 6.30
C GLY A 220 26.50 -30.15 7.37
N THR A 221 27.75 -29.83 7.66
CA THR A 221 28.13 -28.68 8.50
C THR A 221 28.78 -27.62 7.62
N ILE A 222 28.25 -26.40 7.67
CA ILE A 222 28.80 -25.23 6.97
C ILE A 222 29.52 -24.30 7.94
N GLN A 223 30.43 -23.46 7.43
CA GLN A 223 31.19 -22.49 8.22
C GLN A 223 30.69 -21.07 7.90
N VAL A 224 29.70 -20.60 8.64
CA VAL A 224 29.11 -19.27 8.42
C VAL A 224 29.90 -18.23 9.21
N LYS A 225 30.32 -17.15 8.56
CA LYS A 225 30.98 -16.04 9.27
C LYS A 225 29.94 -15.25 10.07
N ASP A 226 30.25 -14.93 11.32
CA ASP A 226 29.51 -13.92 12.07
C ASP A 226 29.92 -12.49 11.65
N LYS A 227 29.25 -11.47 12.18
CA LYS A 227 29.48 -10.08 11.79
C LYS A 227 30.91 -9.59 12.04
N THR A 228 31.66 -10.25 12.93
CA THR A 228 33.08 -9.95 13.20
C THR A 228 34.03 -10.62 12.20
N GLY A 229 33.51 -11.50 11.35
CA GLY A 229 34.25 -12.29 10.37
C GLY A 229 34.68 -13.67 10.87
N LYS A 230 34.37 -14.03 12.12
CA LYS A 230 34.71 -15.32 12.72
C LYS A 230 33.82 -16.42 12.14
N ALA A 231 34.42 -17.47 11.58
CA ALA A 231 33.68 -18.65 11.12
C ALA A 231 33.09 -19.43 12.31
N ARG A 232 31.81 -19.78 12.19
CA ARG A 232 31.04 -20.56 13.15
C ARG A 232 30.49 -21.82 12.46
N PRO A 233 30.70 -23.02 13.03
CA PRO A 233 30.14 -24.24 12.46
C PRO A 233 28.63 -24.30 12.66
N VAL A 234 27.88 -24.54 11.60
CA VAL A 234 26.42 -24.71 11.63
C VAL A 234 26.06 -26.07 11.04
N GLY A 235 25.67 -27.01 11.91
CA GLY A 235 25.27 -28.37 11.56
C GLY A 235 23.75 -28.58 11.58
N ALA A 236 23.28 -29.66 12.17
CA ALA A 236 21.85 -29.92 12.34
C ALA A 236 21.21 -29.03 13.44
N PRO A 237 19.90 -28.68 13.34
CA PRO A 237 19.02 -28.94 12.20
C PRO A 237 19.42 -28.08 10.99
N GLN A 238 19.35 -28.65 9.78
CA GLN A 238 19.76 -28.00 8.54
C GLN A 238 18.70 -27.03 7.97
N SER A 239 18.12 -26.22 8.85
CA SER A 239 17.03 -25.30 8.54
C SER A 239 17.22 -23.99 9.27
N GLY A 240 17.12 -22.88 8.56
CA GLY A 240 17.14 -21.56 9.17
C GLY A 240 15.92 -21.26 10.03
N ASN A 241 14.87 -22.06 9.96
CA ASN A 241 13.69 -21.88 10.80
C ASN A 241 13.96 -22.34 12.24
N THR A 242 14.82 -23.36 12.42
CA THR A 242 14.95 -24.07 13.70
C THR A 242 16.38 -24.14 14.24
N ASN A 243 17.40 -23.71 13.49
CA ASN A 243 18.79 -23.79 13.95
C ASN A 243 19.19 -22.60 14.86
N ALA A 244 19.35 -22.88 16.15
CA ALA A 244 19.71 -21.87 17.14
C ALA A 244 21.11 -21.26 16.97
N GLU A 245 22.09 -21.97 16.41
CA GLU A 245 23.41 -21.39 16.10
C GLU A 245 23.28 -20.39 14.95
N LEU A 246 22.55 -20.74 13.89
CA LEU A 246 22.30 -19.82 12.79
C LEU A 246 21.55 -18.56 13.27
N HIS A 247 20.56 -18.73 14.16
CA HIS A 247 19.84 -17.59 14.75
C HIS A 247 20.79 -16.66 15.53
N ARG A 248 21.72 -17.23 16.32
CA ARG A 248 22.75 -16.47 17.03
C ARG A 248 23.69 -15.73 16.07
N ILE A 249 24.07 -16.36 14.95
CA ILE A 249 24.87 -15.71 13.91
C ILE A 249 24.10 -14.56 13.27
N GLY A 250 22.84 -14.77 12.85
CA GLY A 250 22.00 -13.71 12.28
C GLY A 250 21.84 -12.51 13.21
N ALA A 251 21.66 -12.76 14.51
CA ALA A 251 21.59 -11.71 15.52
C ALA A 251 22.86 -10.83 15.58
N THR A 252 24.04 -11.39 15.27
CA THR A 252 25.28 -10.58 15.20
C THR A 252 25.26 -9.57 14.06
N TYR A 253 24.50 -9.83 12.99
CA TYR A 253 24.27 -8.89 11.91
C TYR A 253 23.13 -7.91 12.23
N GLY A 254 22.37 -8.12 13.31
CA GLY A 254 21.13 -7.41 13.59
C GLY A 254 19.95 -7.91 12.74
N VAL A 255 19.97 -9.19 12.35
CA VAL A 255 18.90 -9.88 11.62
C VAL A 255 18.38 -11.00 12.53
N ILE A 256 17.25 -10.75 13.19
CA ILE A 256 16.76 -11.52 14.33
C ILE A 256 15.60 -12.39 13.89
N LYS A 257 15.65 -13.68 14.24
CA LYS A 257 14.60 -14.66 13.92
C LYS A 257 13.37 -14.48 14.82
N LEU A 258 12.17 -14.42 14.22
CA LEU A 258 10.92 -14.65 14.96
C LEU A 258 10.61 -16.14 14.98
N LEU A 259 10.57 -16.79 16.16
CA LEU A 259 10.42 -18.25 16.24
C LEU A 259 9.01 -18.75 15.91
N SER A 260 7.97 -17.94 16.18
CA SER A 260 6.57 -18.30 15.93
C SER A 260 6.16 -18.21 14.46
N ASP A 261 6.95 -17.53 13.64
CA ASP A 261 6.73 -17.38 12.20
C ASP A 261 7.96 -17.91 11.43
N PRO A 262 7.96 -19.18 11.00
CA PRO A 262 9.15 -19.88 10.50
C PRO A 262 9.98 -19.14 9.43
N PRO A 263 9.41 -18.51 8.38
CA PRO A 263 10.22 -17.77 7.40
C PRO A 263 10.72 -16.40 7.90
N HIS A 264 10.13 -15.82 8.97
CA HIS A 264 10.27 -14.40 9.28
C HIS A 264 11.56 -14.04 10.05
N TRP A 265 12.24 -13.00 9.57
CA TRP A 265 13.36 -12.34 10.23
C TRP A 265 13.19 -10.83 10.18
N SER A 266 13.60 -10.12 11.22
CA SER A 266 13.47 -8.66 11.29
C SER A 266 14.61 -8.02 12.06
N ASP A 267 14.63 -6.69 12.16
CA ASP A 267 15.67 -5.98 12.91
C ASP A 267 15.50 -6.05 14.44
N ASN A 268 14.34 -6.51 14.92
CA ASN A 268 14.00 -6.59 16.34
C ASN A 268 13.40 -7.94 16.76
N GLY A 269 13.20 -8.89 15.84
CA GLY A 269 12.68 -10.23 16.14
C GLY A 269 11.16 -10.32 16.29
N HIS A 270 10.43 -9.28 15.88
CA HIS A 270 8.96 -9.26 15.79
C HIS A 270 8.47 -9.23 14.35
#